data_AF-A0A2P5BAA9-F1
#
_entry.id   AF-A0A2P5BAA9-F1
#
_cell.length_a   1.000
_cell.length_b   1.000
_cell.length_c   1.000
_cell.angle_alpha   90.00
_cell.angle_beta   90.00
_cell.angle_gamma   90.00
#
_symmetry.space_group_name_H-M   'P 1'
#
loop_
_entity.id
_entity.type
_entity.pdbx_description
1 polymer ?
#
loop_
_entity_poly.entity_id
_entity_poly.type
_entity_poly.pdbx_seq_one_letter_code
_entity_poly.pdbx_strand_id
1 'polypeptide(L)'
;MSELKKEIAEYDDFLLLDIEEEYSKLPYKTLAFFKAAYALYESEFYVKADDDIYLRPDRLSLLLAKERSHSQTYLGCMKKGPVFTDPKLKWYEPLSHLLGKEYFLHAYGPIYALSADVVASLVALRNNRQFVPSLKCSFRMFSNEDVTIGAWMLAMNVNHENNQALCSPECTSTSIAVWDIPKCSGLCNPETKLLELHEKESCSKSPTMEPDD
;
A
#
# COMPACT_ATOMS: atom_id res chain seq x y z
N MET A 1 21.55 -15.46 0.42
CA MET A 1 22.10 -14.59 1.48
C MET A 1 23.37 -13.84 1.07
N SER A 2 24.32 -14.40 0.30
CA SER A 2 25.51 -13.63 -0.13
C SER A 2 25.18 -12.50 -1.10
N GLU A 3 24.32 -12.75 -2.09
CA GLU A 3 23.90 -11.73 -3.07
C GLU A 3 23.17 -10.57 -2.39
N LEU A 4 22.15 -10.86 -1.57
CA LEU A 4 21.46 -9.85 -0.77
C LEU A 4 22.42 -9.00 0.08
N LYS A 5 23.44 -9.60 0.71
CA LYS A 5 24.43 -8.84 1.49
C LYS A 5 25.29 -7.91 0.64
N LYS A 6 25.60 -8.30 -0.60
CA LYS A 6 26.33 -7.43 -1.54
C LYS A 6 25.45 -6.26 -1.95
N GLU A 7 24.20 -6.54 -2.31
CA GLU A 7 23.22 -5.53 -2.72
C GLU A 7 22.97 -4.50 -1.62
N ILE A 8 22.74 -4.95 -0.38
CA ILE A 8 22.62 -4.06 0.79
C ILE A 8 23.83 -3.14 0.92
N ALA A 9 25.05 -3.68 0.76
CA ALA A 9 26.28 -2.90 0.88
C ALA A 9 26.54 -1.96 -0.30
N GLU A 10 25.94 -2.24 -1.46
CA GLU A 10 26.10 -1.46 -2.69
C GLU A 10 25.14 -0.26 -2.74
N TYR A 11 23.87 -0.46 -2.39
CA TYR A 11 22.80 0.53 -2.62
C TYR A 11 22.35 1.30 -1.37
N ASP A 12 22.59 0.77 -0.16
CA ASP A 12 22.20 1.40 1.12
C ASP A 12 20.73 1.86 1.19
N ASP A 13 19.84 1.11 0.53
CA ASP A 13 18.41 1.41 0.38
C ASP A 13 17.49 0.35 1.04
N PHE A 14 18.07 -0.56 1.81
CA PHE A 14 17.34 -1.62 2.50
C PHE A 14 16.93 -1.22 3.92
N LEU A 15 15.63 -1.34 4.21
CA LEU A 15 15.11 -1.34 5.57
C LEU A 15 14.87 -2.79 6.04
N LEU A 16 15.82 -3.35 6.79
CA LEU A 16 15.70 -4.71 7.34
C LEU A 16 14.90 -4.71 8.65
N LEU A 17 13.74 -5.36 8.64
CA LEU A 17 12.87 -5.51 9.80
C LEU A 17 13.07 -6.90 10.43
N ASP A 18 13.17 -6.96 11.76
CA ASP A 18 13.25 -8.21 12.51
C ASP A 18 11.86 -8.85 12.65
N ILE A 19 11.38 -9.40 11.53
CA ILE A 19 10.08 -10.08 11.39
C ILE A 19 10.24 -11.37 10.61
N GLU A 20 9.30 -12.29 10.80
CA GLU A 20 9.22 -13.49 9.99
C GLU A 20 8.47 -13.20 8.68
N GLU A 21 9.16 -13.38 7.56
CA GLU A 21 8.60 -13.15 6.22
C GLU A 21 7.72 -14.33 5.79
N GLU A 22 6.43 -14.08 5.63
CA GLU A 22 5.47 -15.04 5.09
C GLU A 22 4.30 -14.27 4.47
N TYR A 23 3.71 -14.79 3.39
CA TYR A 23 2.56 -14.12 2.75
C TYR A 23 1.39 -13.89 3.71
N SER A 24 1.11 -14.87 4.59
CA SER A 24 0.07 -14.77 5.61
C SER A 24 0.37 -13.71 6.69
N LYS A 25 1.61 -13.22 6.76
CA LYS A 25 2.10 -12.23 7.72
C LYS A 25 2.29 -10.84 7.12
N LEU A 26 1.92 -10.63 5.85
CA LEU A 26 1.98 -9.31 5.20
C LEU A 26 1.34 -8.18 6.02
N PRO A 27 0.15 -8.34 6.66
CA PRO A 27 -0.39 -7.28 7.52
C PRO A 27 0.55 -6.84 8.65
N TYR A 28 1.30 -7.79 9.24
CA TYR A 28 2.28 -7.50 10.28
C TYR A 28 3.53 -6.83 9.72
N LYS A 29 3.99 -7.26 8.53
CA LYS A 29 5.08 -6.62 7.81
C LYS A 29 4.76 -5.16 7.48
N THR A 30 3.57 -4.89 6.97
CA THR A 30 3.10 -3.52 6.69
C THR A 30 3.06 -2.65 7.94
N LEU A 31 2.54 -3.18 9.06
CA LEU A 31 2.56 -2.44 10.32
C LEU A 31 3.98 -2.16 10.82
N ALA A 32 4.88 -3.14 10.71
CA ALA A 32 6.28 -2.97 11.08
C ALA A 32 6.98 -1.94 10.18
N PHE A 33 6.70 -1.96 8.87
CA PHE A 33 7.16 -0.97 7.90
C PHE A 33 6.73 0.45 8.29
N PHE A 34 5.43 0.69 8.50
CA PHE A 34 4.97 2.03 8.88
C PHE A 34 5.55 2.51 10.20
N LYS A 35 5.73 1.62 11.18
CA LYS A 35 6.38 1.94 12.46
C LYS A 35 7.84 2.35 12.29
N ALA A 36 8.59 1.58 11.51
CA ALA A 36 9.99 1.86 11.26
C ALA A 36 10.17 3.11 10.40
N ALA A 37 9.41 3.25 9.31
CA ALA A 37 9.47 4.41 8.44
C ALA A 37 9.14 5.71 9.20
N TYR A 38 8.10 5.70 10.04
CA TYR A 38 7.74 6.85 10.87
C TYR A 38 8.80 7.22 11.91
N ALA A 39 9.55 6.24 12.42
CA ALA A 39 10.62 6.48 13.38
C ALA A 39 11.92 6.99 12.72
N LEU A 40 12.12 6.69 11.43
CA LEU A 40 13.36 6.99 10.70
C LEU A 40 13.27 8.24 9.83
N TYR A 41 12.08 8.55 9.29
CA TYR A 41 11.90 9.58 8.28
C TYR A 41 10.78 10.54 8.70
N GLU A 42 11.04 11.84 8.63
CA GLU A 42 10.01 12.87 8.73
C GLU A 42 9.40 13.09 7.34
N SER A 43 8.11 12.80 7.18
CA SER A 43 7.42 12.87 5.89
C SER A 43 5.94 13.17 6.06
N GLU A 44 5.35 13.92 5.12
CA GLU A 44 3.91 14.24 5.11
C GLU A 44 3.05 13.03 4.73
N PHE A 45 3.60 12.13 3.90
CA PHE A 45 2.97 10.88 3.49
C PHE A 45 3.97 9.73 3.54
N TYR A 46 3.46 8.55 3.88
CA TYR A 46 4.17 7.28 3.81
C TYR A 46 3.46 6.40 2.78
N VAL A 47 4.21 5.95 1.79
CA VAL A 47 3.68 5.18 0.66
C VAL A 47 4.12 3.73 0.80
N LYS A 48 3.16 2.81 0.64
CA LYS A 48 3.44 1.41 0.40
C LYS A 48 3.25 1.15 -1.09
N ALA A 49 4.22 0.47 -1.70
CA ALA A 49 4.13 -0.01 -3.08
C ALA A 49 4.66 -1.45 -3.16
N ASP A 50 4.07 -2.28 -4.02
CA ASP A 50 4.66 -3.58 -4.41
C ASP A 50 5.76 -3.36 -5.46
N ASP A 51 6.68 -4.32 -5.57
CA ASP A 51 7.78 -4.32 -6.53
C ASP A 51 7.35 -4.74 -7.94
N ASP A 52 6.12 -5.23 -8.11
CA ASP A 52 5.55 -5.70 -9.36
C ASP A 52 4.60 -4.69 -10.03
N ILE A 53 4.74 -3.39 -9.75
CA ILE A 53 4.00 -2.31 -10.42
C ILE A 53 4.93 -1.36 -11.17
N TYR A 54 4.46 -0.79 -12.27
CA TYR A 54 5.17 0.31 -12.92
C TYR A 54 4.75 1.64 -12.28
N LEU A 55 5.61 2.20 -11.44
CA LEU A 55 5.39 3.45 -10.74
C LEU A 55 6.02 4.64 -11.47
N ARG A 56 5.33 5.79 -11.43
CA ARG A 56 5.81 7.09 -11.91
C ARG A 56 5.98 8.06 -10.73
N PRO A 57 7.18 8.13 -10.13
CA PRO A 57 7.40 8.90 -8.91
C PRO A 57 7.19 10.41 -9.09
N ASP A 58 7.47 10.94 -10.29
CA ASP A 58 7.26 12.34 -10.66
C ASP A 58 5.79 12.76 -10.44
N ARG A 59 4.86 11.93 -10.94
CA ARG A 59 3.41 12.20 -10.81
C ARG A 59 2.87 11.86 -9.43
N LEU A 60 3.40 10.82 -8.78
CA LEU A 60 3.05 10.52 -7.40
C LEU A 60 3.38 11.71 -6.49
N SER A 61 4.54 12.33 -6.68
CA SER A 61 4.97 13.48 -5.89
C SER A 61 4.00 14.66 -6.02
N LEU A 62 3.53 14.97 -7.24
CA LEU A 62 2.51 16.00 -7.45
C LEU A 62 1.18 15.67 -6.77
N LEU A 63 0.74 14.41 -6.85
CA LEU A 63 -0.48 13.99 -6.17
C LEU A 63 -0.35 14.13 -4.65
N LEU A 64 0.80 13.79 -4.08
CA LEU A 64 1.02 13.90 -2.63
C LEU A 64 1.12 15.36 -2.19
N ALA A 65 1.75 16.24 -2.98
CA ALA A 65 1.88 17.68 -2.70
C ALA A 65 0.57 18.49 -2.83
N LYS A 66 -0.48 17.89 -3.41
CA LYS A 66 -1.80 18.52 -3.54
C LYS A 66 -2.36 18.94 -2.17
N GLU A 67 -2.85 20.17 -2.06
CA GLU A 67 -3.55 20.64 -0.86
C GLU A 67 -4.80 19.82 -0.57
N ARG A 68 -5.01 19.52 0.71
CA ARG A 68 -6.16 18.75 1.20
C ARG A 68 -6.82 19.48 2.35
N SER A 69 -8.15 19.41 2.39
CA SER A 69 -8.93 19.95 3.50
C SER A 69 -8.83 19.12 4.78
N HIS A 70 -8.41 17.85 4.67
CA HIS A 70 -8.27 16.93 5.79
C HIS A 70 -6.82 16.47 5.90
N SER A 71 -6.24 16.60 7.11
CA SER A 71 -4.87 16.15 7.35
C SER A 71 -4.77 14.62 7.39
N GLN A 72 -5.80 13.94 7.89
CA GLN A 72 -5.89 12.48 7.95
C GLN A 72 -6.41 11.90 6.62
N THR A 73 -5.50 11.50 5.75
CA THR A 73 -5.81 10.99 4.41
C THR A 73 -5.29 9.58 4.21
N TYR A 74 -6.19 8.72 3.70
CA TYR A 74 -5.89 7.42 3.11
C TYR A 74 -6.15 7.50 1.60
N LEU A 75 -5.08 7.52 0.82
CA LEU A 75 -5.10 7.70 -0.63
C LEU A 75 -4.78 6.38 -1.33
N GLY A 76 -5.57 6.03 -2.33
CA GLY A 76 -5.34 4.84 -3.15
C GLY A 76 -6.38 4.71 -4.25
N CYS A 77 -6.25 3.67 -5.07
CA CYS A 77 -7.35 3.25 -5.93
C CYS A 77 -8.33 2.42 -5.11
N MET A 78 -9.50 2.98 -4.80
CA MET A 78 -10.45 2.39 -3.87
C MET A 78 -11.34 1.34 -4.54
N LYS A 79 -11.60 0.24 -3.84
CA LYS A 79 -12.45 -0.87 -4.27
C LYS A 79 -13.31 -1.43 -3.14
N LYS A 80 -14.33 -2.18 -3.55
CA LYS A 80 -14.98 -3.21 -2.74
C LYS A 80 -14.73 -4.57 -3.40
N GLY A 81 -14.80 -5.64 -2.61
CA GLY A 81 -14.60 -6.99 -3.11
C GLY A 81 -15.21 -8.02 -2.17
N PRO A 82 -15.39 -9.26 -2.66
CA PRO A 82 -16.03 -10.31 -1.89
C PRO A 82 -15.18 -10.73 -0.70
N VAL A 83 -15.84 -11.12 0.39
CA VAL A 83 -15.20 -11.83 1.50
C VAL A 83 -14.98 -13.29 1.06
N PHE A 84 -13.74 -13.75 1.10
CA PHE A 84 -13.39 -15.10 0.71
C PHE A 84 -13.65 -16.08 1.85
N THR A 85 -14.72 -16.88 1.72
CA THR A 85 -15.16 -17.82 2.76
C THR A 85 -14.74 -19.27 2.51
N ASP A 86 -14.16 -19.58 1.34
CA ASP A 86 -13.67 -20.93 1.01
C ASP A 86 -12.22 -21.09 1.51
N PRO A 87 -11.93 -22.03 2.44
CA PRO A 87 -10.60 -22.31 2.94
C PRO A 87 -9.55 -22.69 1.87
N LYS A 88 -9.98 -23.05 0.67
CA LYS A 88 -9.08 -23.39 -0.45
C LYS A 88 -8.57 -22.17 -1.21
N LEU A 89 -9.18 -21.00 -0.99
CA LEU A 89 -8.77 -19.77 -1.67
C LEU A 89 -7.61 -19.10 -0.92
N LYS A 90 -6.68 -18.53 -1.69
CA LYS A 90 -5.47 -17.84 -1.19
C LYS A 90 -5.77 -16.81 -0.09
N TRP A 91 -6.88 -16.08 -0.22
CA TRP A 91 -7.27 -14.99 0.68
C TRP A 91 -8.41 -15.34 1.62
N TYR A 92 -8.58 -16.64 1.93
CA TYR A 92 -9.59 -17.10 2.89
C TYR A 92 -9.53 -16.31 4.19
N GLU A 93 -10.69 -15.84 4.65
CA GLU A 93 -10.86 -15.13 5.92
C GLU A 93 -11.52 -16.06 6.95
N PRO A 94 -10.76 -16.60 7.93
CA PRO A 94 -11.26 -17.51 8.95
C PRO A 94 -12.39 -16.93 9.78
N LEU A 95 -12.38 -15.61 10.01
CA LEU A 95 -13.40 -14.91 10.77
C LEU A 95 -14.46 -14.26 9.88
N SER A 96 -14.64 -14.78 8.65
CA SER A 96 -15.63 -14.28 7.69
C SER A 96 -17.07 -14.27 8.20
N HIS A 97 -17.41 -15.11 9.18
CA HIS A 97 -18.72 -15.12 9.84
C HIS A 97 -19.07 -13.80 10.56
N LEU A 98 -18.08 -12.94 10.82
CA LEU A 98 -18.26 -11.61 11.41
C LEU A 98 -18.42 -10.51 10.36
N LEU A 99 -18.36 -10.86 9.07
CA LEU A 99 -18.37 -9.95 7.94
C LEU A 99 -19.61 -10.19 7.08
N GLY A 100 -19.93 -9.18 6.25
CA GLY A 100 -20.90 -9.33 5.17
C GLY A 100 -20.35 -10.13 3.99
N LYS A 101 -21.06 -10.09 2.86
CA LYS A 101 -20.60 -10.71 1.61
C LYS A 101 -19.41 -9.98 0.97
N GLU A 102 -19.25 -8.69 1.28
CA GLU A 102 -18.22 -7.83 0.73
C GLU A 102 -17.45 -7.12 1.86
N TYR A 103 -16.17 -6.85 1.63
CA TYR A 103 -15.38 -5.96 2.48
C TYR A 103 -15.85 -4.50 2.33
N PHE A 104 -15.50 -3.68 3.32
CA PHE A 104 -15.67 -2.22 3.26
C PHE A 104 -14.83 -1.61 2.12
N LEU A 105 -15.07 -0.34 1.80
CA LEU A 105 -14.27 0.38 0.81
C LEU A 105 -12.80 0.48 1.30
N HIS A 106 -11.85 0.02 0.51
CA HIS A 106 -10.42 0.05 0.83
C HIS A 106 -9.58 0.22 -0.44
N ALA A 107 -8.34 0.70 -0.33
CA ALA A 107 -7.44 0.76 -1.48
C ALA A 107 -7.01 -0.65 -1.91
N TYR A 108 -6.64 -0.79 -3.18
CA TYR A 108 -5.93 -1.98 -3.65
C TYR A 108 -4.54 -2.07 -2.99
N GLY A 109 -4.13 -3.30 -2.67
CA GLY A 109 -2.83 -3.60 -2.07
C GLY A 109 -1.60 -3.05 -2.81
N PRO A 110 -1.52 -3.05 -4.16
CA PRO A 110 -0.27 -2.73 -4.85
C PRO A 110 0.29 -1.35 -4.58
N ILE A 111 -0.56 -0.34 -4.37
CA ILE A 111 -0.10 0.98 -3.96
C ILE A 111 -1.16 1.76 -3.19
N TYR A 112 -0.76 2.35 -2.07
CA TYR A 112 -1.55 3.33 -1.33
C TYR A 112 -0.63 4.22 -0.47
N ALA A 113 -1.15 5.38 -0.05
CA ALA A 113 -0.45 6.35 0.76
C ALA A 113 -1.26 6.71 2.01
N LEU A 114 -0.56 6.84 3.14
CA LEU A 114 -1.12 7.27 4.42
C LEU A 114 -0.44 8.58 4.83
N SER A 115 -1.24 9.58 5.17
CA SER A 115 -0.72 10.83 5.74
C SER A 115 0.01 10.60 7.07
N ALA A 116 0.95 11.48 7.43
CA ALA A 116 1.71 11.41 8.67
C ALA A 116 0.83 11.25 9.91
N ASP A 117 -0.28 11.98 10.01
CA ASP A 117 -1.21 11.91 11.16
C ASP A 117 -1.86 10.52 11.31
N VAL A 118 -2.15 9.88 10.18
CA VAL A 118 -2.71 8.52 10.15
C VAL A 118 -1.66 7.53 10.59
N VAL A 119 -0.43 7.63 10.09
CA VAL A 119 0.67 6.75 10.49
C VAL A 119 1.00 6.96 11.96
N ALA A 120 1.06 8.20 12.46
CA ALA A 120 1.24 8.50 13.87
C ALA A 120 0.18 7.80 14.75
N SER A 121 -1.08 7.83 14.31
CA SER A 121 -2.18 7.12 14.97
C SER A 121 -1.96 5.60 14.94
N LEU A 122 -1.53 5.03 13.80
CA LEU A 122 -1.20 3.60 13.68
C LEU A 122 -0.04 3.18 14.59
N VAL A 123 1.00 4.00 14.70
CA VAL A 123 2.17 3.72 15.55
C VAL A 123 1.77 3.77 17.03
N ALA A 124 0.89 4.70 17.40
CA ALA A 124 0.36 4.82 18.76
C ALA A 124 -0.49 3.60 19.17
N LEU A 125 -1.04 2.84 18.21
CA LEU A 125 -1.76 1.61 18.50
C LEU A 125 -0.80 0.50 18.98
N ARG A 126 -1.01 0.08 20.22
CA ARG A 126 -0.27 -1.03 20.83
C ARG A 126 -0.84 -2.38 20.39
N ASN A 127 -0.14 -3.01 19.44
CA ASN A 127 -0.35 -4.42 19.08
C ASN A 127 0.60 -5.39 19.79
N ASN A 128 1.56 -4.91 20.60
CA ASN A 128 2.47 -5.79 21.34
C ASN A 128 1.77 -6.38 22.57
N ARG A 129 1.78 -7.73 22.65
CA ARG A 129 1.35 -8.52 23.83
C ARG A 129 2.22 -8.32 25.08
N GLN A 130 3.25 -7.48 25.01
CA GLN A 130 4.21 -7.32 26.10
C GLN A 130 3.86 -6.09 26.96
N PHE A 131 3.25 -6.38 28.11
CA PHE A 131 3.45 -5.67 29.38
C PHE A 131 2.62 -4.44 29.81
N VAL A 132 1.38 -4.19 29.34
CA VAL A 132 0.44 -3.31 30.11
C VAL A 132 -1.06 -3.75 29.97
N PRO A 133 -1.83 -3.98 31.05
CA PRO A 133 -3.18 -4.57 30.98
C PRO A 133 -4.36 -3.64 30.65
N SER A 134 -4.23 -2.31 30.75
CA SER A 134 -5.41 -1.45 31.00
C SER A 134 -5.98 -0.66 29.81
N LEU A 135 -5.35 -0.68 28.63
CA LEU A 135 -5.94 -0.09 27.42
C LEU A 135 -5.41 -0.79 26.16
N LYS A 136 -5.95 -1.99 25.90
CA LYS A 136 -5.70 -2.75 24.66
C LYS A 136 -6.62 -2.23 23.56
N CYS A 137 -6.20 -1.21 22.81
CA CYS A 137 -6.79 -0.95 21.50
C CYS A 137 -6.01 -1.78 20.46
N SER A 138 -6.36 -3.07 20.35
CA SER A 138 -5.83 -3.94 19.29
C SER A 138 -6.85 -3.99 18.17
N PHE A 139 -6.55 -3.36 17.04
CA PHE A 139 -7.37 -3.55 15.86
C PHE A 139 -7.20 -4.97 15.33
N ARG A 140 -8.26 -5.46 14.70
CA ARG A 140 -8.26 -6.76 14.05
C ARG A 140 -7.28 -6.76 12.88
N MET A 141 -6.49 -7.82 12.79
CA MET A 141 -5.76 -8.20 11.59
C MET A 141 -6.66 -9.12 10.76
N PHE A 142 -6.69 -8.91 9.44
CA PHE A 142 -7.36 -9.78 8.47
C PHE A 142 -6.31 -10.62 7.75
N SER A 143 -6.74 -11.68 7.05
CA SER A 143 -5.80 -12.48 6.24
C SER A 143 -5.16 -11.67 5.12
N ASN A 144 -5.86 -10.66 4.59
CA ASN A 144 -5.36 -9.81 3.52
C ASN A 144 -4.88 -8.46 4.09
N GLU A 145 -3.73 -8.01 3.58
CA GLU A 145 -3.03 -6.81 4.03
C GLU A 145 -3.82 -5.54 3.70
N ASP A 146 -4.32 -5.42 2.48
CA ASP A 146 -5.06 -4.24 2.00
C ASP A 146 -6.40 -4.08 2.73
N VAL A 147 -7.08 -5.20 3.00
CA VAL A 147 -8.26 -5.28 3.85
C VAL A 147 -7.92 -4.86 5.28
N THR A 148 -6.81 -5.30 5.84
CA THR A 148 -6.40 -4.92 7.20
C THR A 148 -6.23 -3.41 7.31
N ILE A 149 -5.51 -2.79 6.38
CA ILE A 149 -5.33 -1.34 6.36
C ILE A 149 -6.66 -0.62 6.19
N GLY A 150 -7.49 -1.03 5.23
CA GLY A 150 -8.81 -0.44 5.04
C GLY A 150 -9.71 -0.54 6.29
N ALA A 151 -9.65 -1.64 7.04
CA ALA A 151 -10.43 -1.79 8.27
C ALA A 151 -10.03 -0.76 9.32
N TRP A 152 -8.73 -0.49 9.44
CA TRP A 152 -8.19 0.46 10.39
C TRP A 152 -8.52 1.89 9.98
N MET A 153 -8.43 2.20 8.68
CA MET A 153 -8.82 3.51 8.16
C MET A 153 -10.29 3.78 8.39
N LEU A 154 -11.15 2.77 8.20
CA LEU A 154 -12.56 2.85 8.55
C LEU A 154 -12.76 3.06 10.06
N ALA A 155 -12.08 2.29 10.91
CA ALA A 155 -12.22 2.37 12.36
C ALA A 155 -11.73 3.69 12.96
N MET A 156 -10.70 4.30 12.37
CA MET A 156 -10.13 5.58 12.78
C MET A 156 -10.82 6.79 12.12
N ASN A 157 -11.88 6.58 11.33
CA ASN A 157 -12.60 7.63 10.63
C ASN A 157 -11.71 8.49 9.71
N VAL A 158 -10.79 7.83 8.99
CA VAL A 158 -9.84 8.49 8.06
C VAL A 158 -10.53 8.79 6.73
N ASN A 159 -10.19 9.94 6.12
CA ASN A 159 -10.73 10.32 4.82
C ASN A 159 -10.17 9.41 3.71
N HIS A 160 -11.06 8.77 2.94
CA HIS A 160 -10.69 7.92 1.81
C HIS A 160 -10.65 8.75 0.52
N GLU A 161 -9.46 8.99 -0.02
CA GLU A 161 -9.28 9.64 -1.32
C GLU A 161 -9.12 8.58 -2.40
N ASN A 162 -10.13 8.44 -3.27
CA ASN A 162 -10.08 7.54 -4.41
C ASN A 162 -9.37 8.19 -5.60
N ASN A 163 -8.27 7.61 -6.05
CA ASN A 163 -7.57 8.04 -7.25
C ASN A 163 -7.27 6.87 -8.19
N GLN A 164 -7.93 6.86 -9.34
CA GLN A 164 -7.82 5.79 -10.35
C GLN A 164 -6.49 5.84 -11.12
N ALA A 165 -5.75 6.94 -11.06
CA ALA A 165 -4.41 7.01 -11.63
C ALA A 165 -3.42 6.05 -10.94
N LEU A 166 -3.73 5.58 -9.73
CA LEU A 166 -2.95 4.61 -8.98
C LEU A 166 -3.24 3.13 -9.37
N CYS A 167 -4.16 2.90 -10.31
CA CYS A 167 -4.53 1.56 -10.78
C CYS A 167 -4.81 1.53 -12.29
N SER A 168 -4.05 2.30 -13.05
CA SER A 168 -4.25 2.37 -14.50
C SER A 168 -3.81 1.05 -15.16
N PRO A 169 -4.57 0.49 -16.12
CA PRO A 169 -4.16 -0.72 -16.84
C PRO A 169 -3.06 -0.44 -17.88
N GLU A 170 -2.88 0.82 -18.24
CA GLU A 170 -1.88 1.27 -19.22
C GLU A 170 -1.37 2.67 -18.87
N CYS A 171 -0.23 3.06 -19.43
CA CYS A 171 0.30 4.41 -19.25
C CYS A 171 -0.50 5.42 -20.04
N THR A 172 -0.98 6.46 -19.35
CA THR A 172 -1.68 7.61 -19.91
C THR A 172 -0.93 8.90 -19.55
N SER A 173 -1.45 10.07 -19.94
CA SER A 173 -0.91 11.37 -19.48
C SER A 173 -1.09 11.60 -17.98
N THR A 174 -1.96 10.84 -17.31
CA THR A 174 -2.28 11.04 -15.88
C THR A 174 -1.97 9.82 -15.02
N SER A 175 -1.69 8.64 -15.60
CA SER A 175 -1.38 7.42 -14.86
C SER A 175 -0.19 7.61 -13.91
N ILE A 176 -0.33 7.19 -12.66
CA ILE A 176 0.72 7.24 -11.63
C ILE A 176 1.30 5.84 -11.40
N ALA A 177 0.44 4.83 -11.33
CA ALA A 177 0.86 3.45 -11.21
C ALA A 177 0.11 2.59 -12.23
N VAL A 178 0.85 1.70 -12.89
CA VAL A 178 0.35 0.81 -13.94
C VAL A 178 0.56 -0.65 -13.56
N TRP A 179 -0.52 -1.43 -13.58
CA TRP A 179 -0.53 -2.85 -13.24
C TRP A 179 -1.77 -3.57 -13.80
N ASP A 180 -1.70 -4.89 -13.94
CA ASP A 180 -2.63 -5.69 -14.74
C ASP A 180 -3.90 -6.09 -13.97
N ILE A 181 -4.77 -5.11 -13.70
CA ILE A 181 -6.08 -5.37 -13.07
C ILE A 181 -7.13 -5.87 -14.10
N PRO A 182 -7.97 -6.88 -13.80
CA PRO A 182 -7.98 -7.76 -12.62
C PRO A 182 -7.21 -9.08 -12.84
N LYS A 183 -6.33 -9.15 -13.85
CA LYS A 183 -5.69 -10.40 -14.29
C LYS A 183 -4.62 -10.88 -13.31
N CYS A 184 -3.84 -9.97 -12.75
CA CYS A 184 -2.76 -10.23 -11.81
C CYS A 184 -2.90 -9.32 -10.58
N SER A 185 -2.20 -9.66 -9.49
CA SER A 185 -2.17 -8.82 -8.28
C SER A 185 -1.32 -7.56 -8.47
N GLY A 186 -0.30 -7.60 -9.33
CA GLY A 186 0.42 -6.45 -9.91
C GLY A 186 0.50 -6.59 -11.43
N LEU A 187 1.68 -6.44 -12.03
CA LEU A 187 1.94 -6.77 -13.44
C LEU A 187 2.07 -8.28 -13.64
N CYS A 188 1.56 -8.78 -14.76
CA CYS A 188 1.80 -10.15 -15.18
C CYS A 188 3.20 -10.25 -15.82
N ASN A 189 4.07 -11.10 -15.27
CA ASN A 189 5.49 -11.20 -15.67
C ASN A 189 6.24 -9.85 -15.50
N PRO A 190 6.35 -9.34 -14.26
CA PRO A 190 6.86 -7.99 -13.98
C PRO A 190 8.28 -7.77 -14.50
N GLU A 191 9.15 -8.78 -14.44
CA GLU A 191 10.54 -8.73 -14.93
C GLU A 191 10.66 -8.25 -16.39
N THR A 192 9.73 -8.67 -17.25
CA THR A 192 9.69 -8.26 -18.66
C THR A 192 8.84 -7.00 -18.83
N LYS A 193 7.68 -6.95 -18.17
CA LYS A 193 6.71 -5.86 -18.36
C LYS A 193 7.21 -4.52 -17.88
N LEU A 194 7.96 -4.47 -16.78
CA LEU A 194 8.54 -3.22 -16.28
C LEU A 194 9.47 -2.59 -17.31
N LEU A 195 10.32 -3.40 -17.96
CA LEU A 195 11.22 -2.96 -19.02
C LEU A 195 10.44 -2.48 -20.25
N GLU A 196 9.47 -3.27 -20.72
CA GLU A 196 8.61 -2.90 -21.85
C GLU A 196 7.84 -1.59 -21.61
N LEU A 197 7.33 -1.38 -20.39
CA LEU A 197 6.64 -0.15 -20.04
C LEU A 197 7.63 1.02 -19.97
N HIS A 198 8.82 0.82 -19.42
CA HIS A 198 9.83 1.88 -19.34
C HIS A 198 10.28 2.39 -20.72
N GLU A 199 10.31 1.52 -21.73
CA GLU A 199 10.65 1.90 -23.11
C GLU A 199 9.54 2.70 -23.83
N LYS A 200 8.29 2.64 -23.35
CA LYS A 200 7.18 3.38 -23.96
C LYS A 200 7.27 4.87 -23.62
N GLU A 201 7.22 5.70 -24.65
CA GLU A 201 7.25 7.15 -24.48
C GLU A 201 6.08 7.68 -23.63
N SER A 202 4.91 7.04 -23.72
CA SER A 202 3.76 7.39 -22.88
C SER A 202 4.03 7.18 -21.39
N CYS A 203 4.92 6.26 -21.02
CA CYS A 203 5.27 5.96 -19.64
C CYS A 203 6.46 6.80 -19.14
N SER A 204 7.53 6.93 -19.93
CA SER A 204 8.82 7.47 -19.46
C SER A 204 9.16 8.86 -19.99
N LYS A 205 8.56 9.31 -21.09
CA LYS A 205 8.89 10.59 -21.75
C LYS A 205 7.74 11.58 -21.80
N SER A 206 6.57 11.23 -21.29
CA SER A 206 5.44 12.16 -21.26
C SER A 206 5.66 13.23 -20.20
N PRO A 207 5.32 14.50 -20.48
CA PRO A 207 5.39 15.58 -19.51
C PRO A 207 4.67 15.22 -18.21
N THR A 208 5.25 15.65 -17.08
CA THR A 208 4.67 15.44 -15.75
C THR A 208 3.46 16.34 -15.52
N MET A 209 3.44 17.54 -16.10
CA MET A 209 2.32 18.48 -16.08
C MET A 209 1.77 18.67 -17.50
N GLU A 210 0.46 18.86 -17.63
CA GLU A 210 -0.10 19.32 -18.91
C GLU A 210 0.38 20.76 -19.19
N PRO A 211 0.57 21.16 -20.46
CA PRO A 211 0.93 22.52 -20.79
C PRO A 211 -0.12 23.50 -20.25
N ASP A 212 0.32 24.62 -19.68
CA ASP A 212 -0.60 25.72 -19.37
C ASP A 212 -1.17 26.27 -20.70
N ASP A 213 -2.44 25.98 -20.98
CA ASP A 213 -3.22 26.62 -22.07
C ASP A 213 -3.67 28.04 -21.68
#